data_AF-A0A947WG28-F1
#
_entry.id   AF-A0A947WG28-F1
#
_cell.length_a   1.000
_cell.length_b   1.000
_cell.length_c   1.000
_cell.angle_alpha   90.00
_cell.angle_beta   90.00
_cell.angle_gamma   90.00
#
_symmetry.space_group_name_H-M   'P 1'
#
loop_
_entity.id
_entity.type
_entity.pdbx_description
1 polymer ?
#
loop_
_entity_poly.entity_id
_entity_poly.type
_entity_poly.pdbx_seq_one_letter_code
_entity_poly.pdbx_strand_id
1 'polypeptide(L)'
;MTRAPTPASVLPGRAGGRTGPLARRRRKRAGARRRWLPPLLTGLVTAVLAAVAWWTLTSPTFRIAKVETSRYRFTSKETLDRRLRGWLERDLNIWTLDGDSLTREIEALPWVRRVKIGRRLPSTLQVDIWEWRPLLLLTDGDGRPHAHGLALVQNGEALPLPDHLPPPDLPLLVDERDVAPRDAAESARLLDLLAAMRETGLEMACEVDFILRERRGLVVVLAGDRGRLVVGREDFATRLQRYLDVAERVPSGAEIDLRFERQVYIEESRRACRYAPARNG
;
A
#
# COMPACT_ATOMS: atom_id res chain seq x y z
N MET A 1 49.12 -91.42 67.52
CA MET A 1 48.15 -92.50 67.82
C MET A 1 46.81 -91.99 67.32
N THR A 2 46.10 -92.58 66.36
CA THR A 2 45.64 -93.97 66.31
C THR A 2 45.31 -94.38 64.86
N ARG A 3 45.53 -95.65 64.56
CA ARG A 3 45.38 -96.36 63.28
C ARG A 3 43.92 -96.66 62.91
N ALA A 4 43.65 -96.62 61.59
CA ALA A 4 42.93 -97.60 60.73
C ALA A 4 41.40 -97.86 60.94
N PRO A 5 40.69 -98.60 60.03
CA PRO A 5 40.87 -98.88 58.58
C PRO A 5 39.57 -98.75 57.72
N THR A 6 39.75 -98.98 56.41
CA THR A 6 38.89 -99.34 55.23
C THR A 6 37.78 -100.42 55.45
N PRO A 7 36.96 -100.90 54.46
CA PRO A 7 36.76 -100.55 53.01
C PRO A 7 35.30 -100.66 52.42
N ALA A 8 35.25 -100.58 51.07
CA ALA A 8 34.34 -101.27 50.11
C ALA A 8 32.99 -100.57 49.77
N SER A 9 32.45 -100.57 48.54
CA SER A 9 32.78 -101.23 47.27
C SER A 9 31.84 -100.72 46.14
N VAL A 10 32.41 -100.53 44.94
CA VAL A 10 31.92 -100.95 43.61
C VAL A 10 30.52 -100.49 43.14
N LEU A 11 30.48 -99.71 42.04
CA LEU A 11 30.02 -100.16 40.71
C LEU A 11 30.42 -99.16 39.60
N PRO A 12 30.98 -99.62 38.46
CA PRO A 12 31.33 -98.79 37.31
C PRO A 12 30.28 -98.90 36.19
N GLY A 13 30.09 -97.81 35.44
CA GLY A 13 29.29 -97.79 34.21
C GLY A 13 29.94 -96.88 33.17
N ARG A 14 30.63 -97.49 32.21
CA ARG A 14 31.49 -96.88 31.18
C ARG A 14 30.80 -97.00 29.82
N ALA A 15 30.80 -95.91 29.03
CA ALA A 15 30.85 -95.83 27.56
C ALA A 15 30.13 -94.53 27.10
N GLY A 16 30.59 -93.73 26.15
CA GLY A 16 31.69 -93.82 25.19
C GLY A 16 31.66 -92.63 24.21
N GLY A 17 32.74 -92.45 23.43
CA GLY A 17 32.89 -91.52 22.28
C GLY A 17 33.43 -90.13 22.63
N ARG A 18 34.65 -89.64 22.30
CA ARG A 18 35.40 -89.56 21.01
C ARG A 18 34.49 -89.03 19.88
N THR A 19 34.71 -87.93 19.14
CA THR A 19 35.87 -87.08 18.73
C THR A 19 35.30 -85.78 18.07
N GLY A 20 36.09 -84.69 17.92
CA GLY A 20 35.68 -83.34 17.41
C GLY A 20 35.23 -83.25 15.93
N PRO A 21 35.10 -82.07 15.25
CA PRO A 21 35.86 -80.81 15.44
C PRO A 21 35.07 -79.46 15.24
N LEU A 22 35.85 -78.36 15.27
CA LEU A 22 35.63 -76.94 14.95
C LEU A 22 34.50 -76.58 13.95
N ALA A 23 33.72 -75.52 14.25
CA ALA A 23 33.57 -74.30 13.42
C ALA A 23 32.25 -73.50 13.66
N ARG A 24 32.42 -72.18 13.79
CA ARG A 24 31.53 -71.06 13.44
C ARG A 24 30.04 -71.36 13.16
N ARG A 25 29.15 -70.69 13.91
CA ARG A 25 28.20 -69.75 13.27
C ARG A 25 27.52 -68.81 14.25
N ARG A 26 27.90 -67.53 14.12
CA ARG A 26 27.12 -66.34 14.49
C ARG A 26 25.69 -66.50 13.95
N ARG A 27 24.68 -66.62 14.83
CA ARG A 27 23.27 -66.45 14.46
C ARG A 27 22.61 -65.46 15.40
N LYS A 28 22.71 -64.18 15.05
CA LYS A 28 21.71 -63.17 15.43
C LYS A 28 20.40 -63.59 14.77
N ARG A 29 19.45 -64.11 15.55
CA ARG A 29 18.06 -64.30 15.12
C ARG A 29 17.12 -63.65 16.13
N ALA A 30 16.83 -62.39 15.86
CA ALA A 30 15.57 -61.73 16.19
C ALA A 30 15.31 -60.73 15.06
N GLY A 31 15.05 -61.28 13.88
CA GLY A 31 14.83 -60.55 12.65
C GLY A 31 13.39 -60.06 12.56
N ALA A 32 13.26 -58.74 12.45
CA ALA A 32 12.53 -58.13 11.35
C ALA A 32 11.00 -58.31 11.28
N ARG A 33 10.26 -57.98 12.36
CA ARG A 33 8.83 -57.62 12.23
C ARG A 33 8.48 -56.19 12.65
N ARG A 34 9.45 -55.41 13.15
CA ARG A 34 9.21 -54.05 13.70
C ARG A 34 10.12 -52.97 13.08
N ARG A 35 10.47 -53.10 11.81
CA ARG A 35 11.20 -52.06 11.05
C ARG A 35 10.41 -51.46 9.88
N TRP A 36 9.20 -51.95 9.62
CA TRP A 36 8.31 -51.50 8.54
C TRP A 36 7.11 -50.70 9.07
N LEU A 37 6.86 -50.72 10.38
CA LEU A 37 5.86 -49.87 11.04
C LEU A 37 6.15 -48.36 10.91
N PRO A 38 7.40 -47.86 11.07
CA PRO A 38 7.65 -46.42 10.88
C PRO A 38 7.32 -45.90 9.46
N PRO A 39 7.73 -46.52 8.34
CA PRO A 39 7.38 -46.00 7.01
C PRO A 39 5.89 -46.11 6.68
N LEU A 40 5.17 -47.10 7.21
CA LEU A 40 3.72 -47.22 7.02
C LEU A 40 2.96 -46.11 7.75
N LEU A 41 3.35 -45.78 8.99
CA LEU A 41 2.78 -44.67 9.75
C LEU A 41 3.09 -43.33 9.08
N THR A 42 4.33 -43.13 8.62
CA THR A 42 4.70 -41.92 7.87
C THR A 42 3.91 -41.81 6.58
N GLY A 43 3.78 -42.89 5.80
CA GLY A 43 2.99 -42.91 4.57
C GLY A 43 1.51 -42.60 4.82
N LEU A 44 0.92 -43.14 5.88
CA LEU A 44 -0.46 -42.85 6.27
C LEU A 44 -0.64 -41.39 6.68
N VAL A 45 0.26 -40.83 7.49
CA VAL A 45 0.22 -39.40 7.87
C VAL A 45 0.32 -38.51 6.62
N THR A 46 1.25 -38.79 5.71
CA THR A 46 1.39 -38.05 4.46
C THR A 46 0.14 -38.16 3.59
N ALA A 47 -0.46 -39.35 3.48
CA ALA A 47 -1.68 -39.56 2.70
C ALA A 47 -2.89 -38.83 3.31
N VAL A 48 -3.02 -38.82 4.64
CA VAL A 48 -4.07 -38.06 5.34
C VAL A 48 -3.86 -36.57 5.14
N LEU A 49 -2.64 -36.05 5.28
CA LEU A 49 -2.34 -34.64 5.03
C LEU A 49 -2.64 -34.24 3.59
N ALA A 50 -2.28 -35.09 2.61
CA ALA A 50 -2.59 -34.86 1.21
C ALA A 50 -4.11 -34.87 0.94
N ALA A 51 -4.85 -35.81 1.54
CA ALA A 51 -6.31 -35.86 1.42
C ALA A 51 -6.99 -34.65 2.05
N VAL A 52 -6.53 -34.19 3.22
CA VAL A 52 -7.02 -32.98 3.87
C VAL A 52 -6.71 -31.75 3.01
N ALA A 53 -5.49 -31.61 2.50
CA ALA A 53 -5.12 -30.51 1.61
C ALA A 53 -5.99 -30.50 0.34
N TRP A 54 -6.13 -31.65 -0.32
CA TRP A 54 -7.00 -31.80 -1.49
C TRP A 54 -8.44 -31.41 -1.18
N TRP A 55 -8.98 -31.88 -0.06
CA TRP A 55 -10.33 -31.52 0.38
C TRP A 55 -10.47 -30.01 0.65
N THR A 56 -9.50 -29.36 1.31
CA THR A 56 -9.54 -27.91 1.53
C THR A 56 -9.48 -27.09 0.23
N LEU A 57 -8.75 -27.59 -0.78
CA LEU A 57 -8.61 -26.95 -2.09
C LEU A 57 -9.82 -27.17 -3.02
N THR A 58 -10.61 -28.23 -2.80
CA THR A 58 -11.76 -28.58 -3.65
C THR A 58 -13.12 -28.40 -2.96
N SER A 59 -13.14 -28.17 -1.65
CA SER A 59 -14.37 -28.06 -0.88
C SER A 59 -15.15 -26.77 -1.21
N PRO A 60 -16.47 -26.86 -1.47
CA PRO A 60 -17.34 -25.70 -1.69
C PRO A 60 -17.39 -24.73 -0.51
N THR A 61 -17.03 -25.16 0.70
CA THR A 61 -17.03 -24.34 1.91
C THR A 61 -16.04 -23.17 1.84
N PHE A 62 -14.97 -23.32 1.06
CA PHE A 62 -13.92 -22.30 0.88
C PHE A 62 -14.13 -21.43 -0.38
N ARG A 63 -15.29 -21.53 -1.01
CA ARG A 63 -15.69 -20.66 -2.11
C ARG A 63 -15.82 -19.22 -1.62
N ILE A 64 -15.35 -18.26 -2.42
CA ILE A 64 -15.46 -16.85 -2.06
C ILE A 64 -16.93 -16.44 -2.15
N ALA A 65 -17.54 -16.17 -1.00
CA ALA A 65 -18.96 -15.79 -0.90
C ALA A 65 -19.13 -14.30 -0.59
N LYS A 66 -18.14 -13.69 0.07
CA LYS A 66 -18.22 -12.30 0.53
C LYS A 66 -16.91 -11.56 0.24
N VAL A 67 -17.02 -10.32 -0.18
CA VAL A 67 -15.89 -9.38 -0.24
C VAL A 67 -16.16 -8.24 0.74
N GLU A 68 -15.21 -8.02 1.64
CA GLU A 68 -15.20 -6.91 2.58
C GLU A 68 -14.13 -5.92 2.13
N THR A 69 -14.55 -4.69 1.81
CA THR A 69 -13.65 -3.62 1.39
C THR A 69 -13.44 -2.62 2.53
N SER A 70 -12.22 -2.08 2.63
CA SER A 70 -11.96 -0.95 3.53
C SER A 70 -12.71 0.31 3.06
N ARG A 71 -12.71 1.38 3.88
CA ARG A 71 -13.25 2.67 3.45
C ARG A 71 -12.41 3.24 2.29
N TYR A 72 -13.07 3.65 1.23
CA TYR A 72 -12.49 4.37 0.09
C TYR A 72 -13.49 5.47 -0.33
N ARG A 73 -13.01 6.51 -1.01
CA ARG A 73 -13.81 7.69 -1.37
C ARG A 73 -13.77 7.94 -2.87
N PHE A 74 -12.59 8.04 -3.46
CA PHE A 74 -12.40 8.49 -4.84
C PHE A 74 -12.67 7.39 -5.88
N THR A 75 -12.39 6.14 -5.55
CA THR A 75 -12.69 5.00 -6.42
C THR A 75 -14.21 4.78 -6.43
N SER A 76 -14.83 4.74 -7.62
CA SER A 76 -16.26 4.41 -7.72
C SER A 76 -16.50 2.96 -7.32
N LYS A 77 -17.51 2.75 -6.46
CA LYS A 77 -17.94 1.42 -6.03
C LYS A 77 -18.33 0.54 -7.20
N GLU A 78 -19.00 1.11 -8.21
CA GLU A 78 -19.43 0.36 -9.39
C GLU A 78 -18.23 -0.15 -10.21
N THR A 79 -17.19 0.67 -10.34
CA THR A 79 -15.96 0.30 -11.03
C THR A 79 -15.23 -0.81 -10.28
N LEU A 80 -15.11 -0.70 -8.95
CA LEU A 80 -14.50 -1.72 -8.11
C LEU A 80 -15.29 -3.03 -8.14
N ASP A 81 -16.61 -2.96 -7.96
CA ASP A 81 -17.50 -4.13 -7.98
C ASP A 81 -17.43 -4.84 -9.33
N ARG A 82 -17.35 -4.11 -10.44
CA ARG A 82 -17.18 -4.69 -11.79
C ARG A 82 -15.87 -5.47 -11.92
N ARG A 83 -14.77 -4.94 -11.39
CA ARG A 83 -13.47 -5.63 -11.35
C ARG A 83 -13.55 -6.89 -10.49
N LEU A 84 -14.15 -6.80 -9.31
CA LEU A 84 -14.27 -7.93 -8.39
C LEU A 84 -15.22 -9.04 -8.90
N ARG A 85 -16.34 -8.68 -9.54
CA ARG A 85 -17.32 -9.65 -10.08
C ARG A 85 -16.69 -10.66 -11.03
N GLY A 86 -15.81 -10.21 -11.91
CA GLY A 86 -15.11 -11.11 -12.85
C GLY A 86 -14.28 -12.21 -12.17
N TRP A 87 -13.89 -12.01 -10.90
CA TRP A 87 -13.19 -13.00 -10.09
C TRP A 87 -14.14 -13.85 -9.25
N LEU A 88 -15.23 -13.26 -8.75
CA LEU A 88 -16.23 -13.95 -7.94
C LEU A 88 -17.07 -14.94 -8.77
N GLU A 89 -17.39 -14.60 -10.03
CA GLU A 89 -18.20 -15.44 -10.91
C GLU A 89 -17.48 -16.71 -11.37
N ARG A 90 -16.14 -16.78 -11.22
CA ARG A 90 -15.32 -17.94 -11.61
C ARG A 90 -15.39 -19.11 -10.62
N ASP A 91 -16.27 -19.04 -9.62
CA ASP A 91 -16.48 -20.07 -8.60
C ASP A 91 -15.19 -20.49 -7.86
N LEU A 92 -14.25 -19.55 -7.70
CA LEU A 92 -12.90 -19.82 -7.21
C LEU A 92 -12.88 -20.15 -5.71
N ASN A 93 -12.02 -21.11 -5.35
CA ASN A 93 -11.67 -21.37 -3.96
C ASN A 93 -10.74 -20.26 -3.45
N ILE A 94 -10.97 -19.78 -2.22
CA ILE A 94 -10.17 -18.73 -1.56
C ILE A 94 -8.68 -19.08 -1.49
N TRP A 95 -8.34 -20.37 -1.40
CA TRP A 95 -6.96 -20.86 -1.36
C TRP A 95 -6.27 -20.83 -2.72
N THR A 96 -7.01 -21.06 -3.80
CA THR A 96 -6.48 -21.10 -5.17
C THR A 96 -6.56 -19.75 -5.88
N LEU A 97 -7.22 -18.75 -5.26
CA LEU A 97 -7.28 -17.39 -5.79
C LEU A 97 -5.86 -16.80 -5.93
N ASP A 98 -5.53 -16.36 -7.13
CA ASP A 98 -4.35 -15.56 -7.41
C ASP A 98 -4.56 -14.12 -6.91
N GLY A 99 -4.14 -13.89 -5.67
CA GLY A 99 -4.22 -12.57 -5.04
C GLY A 99 -3.31 -11.52 -5.70
N ASP A 100 -2.21 -11.92 -6.34
CA ASP A 100 -1.27 -10.97 -6.95
C ASP A 100 -1.82 -10.43 -8.26
N SER A 101 -2.46 -11.28 -9.06
CA SER A 101 -3.16 -10.83 -10.27
C SER A 101 -4.37 -9.95 -9.95
N LEU A 102 -5.15 -10.29 -8.92
CA LEU A 102 -6.25 -9.44 -8.47
C LEU A 102 -5.74 -8.10 -7.91
N THR A 103 -4.62 -8.11 -7.16
CA THR A 103 -3.97 -6.89 -6.66
C THR A 103 -3.59 -5.98 -7.82
N ARG A 104 -2.89 -6.51 -8.83
CA ARG A 104 -2.49 -5.74 -10.03
C ARG A 104 -3.68 -5.17 -10.79
N GLU A 105 -4.79 -5.90 -10.87
CA GLU A 105 -5.98 -5.42 -11.57
C GLU A 105 -6.66 -4.26 -10.82
N ILE A 106 -6.74 -4.32 -9.49
CA ILE A 106 -7.33 -3.23 -8.69
C ILE A 106 -6.36 -2.03 -8.63
N GLU A 107 -5.05 -2.26 -8.52
CA GLU A 107 -4.03 -1.19 -8.56
C GLU A 107 -3.95 -0.49 -9.92
N ALA A 108 -4.48 -1.08 -11.00
CA ALA A 108 -4.63 -0.41 -12.29
C ALA A 108 -5.73 0.67 -12.30
N LEU A 109 -6.52 0.81 -11.24
CA LEU A 109 -7.50 1.88 -11.11
C LEU A 109 -6.80 3.21 -10.78
N PRO A 110 -7.16 4.35 -11.40
CA PRO A 110 -6.38 5.59 -11.32
C PRO A 110 -6.15 6.12 -9.90
N TRP A 111 -7.18 6.06 -9.05
CA TRP A 111 -7.13 6.60 -7.70
C TRP A 111 -6.51 5.64 -6.68
N VAL A 112 -6.23 4.39 -7.08
CA VAL A 112 -5.70 3.36 -6.18
C VAL A 112 -4.18 3.46 -6.14
N ARG A 113 -3.65 3.75 -4.95
CA ARG A 113 -2.20 3.79 -4.69
C ARG A 113 -1.66 2.41 -4.38
N ARG A 114 -2.41 1.64 -3.59
CA ARG A 114 -1.99 0.33 -3.10
C ARG A 114 -3.20 -0.49 -2.74
N VAL A 115 -3.09 -1.81 -2.92
CA VAL A 115 -4.09 -2.77 -2.45
C VAL A 115 -3.41 -3.84 -1.62
N LYS A 116 -4.13 -4.36 -0.62
CA LYS A 116 -3.73 -5.56 0.12
C LYS A 116 -4.92 -6.48 0.18
N ILE A 117 -4.70 -7.71 -0.29
CA ILE A 117 -5.70 -8.75 -0.32
C ILE A 117 -5.43 -9.72 0.83
N GLY A 118 -6.35 -9.73 1.79
CA GLY A 118 -6.39 -10.66 2.90
C GLY A 118 -7.45 -11.74 2.69
N ARG A 119 -7.25 -12.89 3.33
CA ARG A 119 -8.22 -13.99 3.34
C ARG A 119 -8.76 -14.13 4.75
N ARG A 120 -10.08 -14.00 4.90
CA ARG A 120 -10.79 -14.30 6.15
C ARG A 120 -11.62 -15.56 5.95
N LEU A 121 -11.10 -16.66 6.49
CA LEU A 121 -11.73 -17.97 6.37
C LEU A 121 -13.13 -17.97 7.02
N PRO A 122 -14.06 -18.82 6.54
CA PRO A 122 -13.85 -19.77 5.43
C PRO A 122 -14.01 -19.17 4.03
N SER A 123 -14.77 -18.10 3.86
CA SER A 123 -15.28 -17.68 2.53
C SER A 123 -15.25 -16.17 2.25
N THR A 124 -14.52 -15.39 3.05
CA THR A 124 -14.48 -13.92 2.94
C THR A 124 -13.14 -13.43 2.42
N LEU A 125 -13.16 -12.62 1.36
CA LEU A 125 -12.00 -11.87 0.88
C LEU A 125 -11.98 -10.48 1.52
N GLN A 126 -10.89 -10.12 2.19
CA GLN A 126 -10.69 -8.78 2.70
C GLN A 126 -9.84 -8.00 1.70
N VAL A 127 -10.31 -6.83 1.27
CA VAL A 127 -9.63 -5.98 0.29
C VAL A 127 -9.41 -4.61 0.94
N ASP A 128 -8.18 -4.39 1.39
CA ASP A 128 -7.77 -3.10 1.95
C ASP A 128 -7.21 -2.24 0.80
N ILE A 129 -7.84 -1.09 0.55
CA ILE A 129 -7.51 -0.17 -0.54
C ILE A 129 -6.99 1.13 0.07
N TRP A 130 -5.82 1.57 -0.41
CA TRP A 130 -5.28 2.89 -0.13
C TRP A 130 -5.35 3.74 -1.38
N GLU A 131 -5.99 4.91 -1.27
CA GLU A 131 -6.14 5.85 -2.36
C GLU A 131 -5.05 6.92 -2.36
N TRP A 132 -4.80 7.50 -3.53
CA TRP A 132 -4.00 8.70 -3.66
C TRP A 132 -4.68 9.87 -2.94
N ARG A 133 -3.90 10.69 -2.23
CA ARG A 133 -4.40 11.90 -1.60
C ARG A 133 -4.30 13.06 -2.59
N PRO A 134 -5.40 13.73 -2.94
CA PRO A 134 -5.35 14.95 -3.73
C PRO A 134 -4.75 16.08 -2.89
N LEU A 135 -3.94 16.93 -3.53
CA LEU A 135 -3.25 18.04 -2.89
C LEU A 135 -3.62 19.40 -3.47
N LEU A 136 -4.01 19.43 -4.75
CA LEU A 136 -4.29 20.66 -5.48
C LEU A 136 -5.32 20.37 -6.57
N LEU A 137 -6.36 21.19 -6.64
CA LEU A 137 -7.33 21.17 -7.73
C LEU A 137 -6.80 21.98 -8.90
N LEU A 138 -6.97 21.48 -10.11
CA LEU A 138 -6.55 22.12 -11.34
C LEU A 138 -7.82 22.51 -12.10
N THR A 139 -7.97 23.80 -12.40
CA THR A 139 -9.09 24.33 -13.19
C THR A 139 -8.62 25.22 -14.34
N ASP A 140 -9.45 25.29 -15.37
CA ASP A 140 -9.32 26.31 -16.41
C ASP A 140 -9.70 27.70 -15.90
N GLY A 141 -9.31 28.72 -16.67
CA GLY A 141 -9.44 30.14 -16.36
C GLY A 141 -10.86 30.66 -16.09
N ASP A 142 -11.89 29.83 -16.26
CA ASP A 142 -13.29 30.20 -15.99
C ASP A 142 -13.63 30.16 -14.49
N GLY A 143 -12.70 29.71 -13.63
CA GLY A 143 -12.81 29.81 -12.17
C GLY A 143 -13.98 29.02 -11.56
N ARG A 144 -14.60 28.13 -12.36
CA ARG A 144 -15.64 27.22 -11.91
C ARG A 144 -14.95 25.94 -11.46
N PRO A 145 -15.24 25.43 -10.25
CA PRO A 145 -14.87 24.08 -9.90
C PRO A 145 -15.65 23.15 -10.83
N HIS A 146 -15.05 22.80 -11.96
CA HIS A 146 -15.64 21.83 -12.85
C HIS A 146 -15.79 20.54 -12.05
N ALA A 147 -17.00 19.98 -12.04
CA ALA A 147 -17.24 18.62 -11.55
C ALA A 147 -16.34 17.58 -12.26
N HIS A 148 -15.69 17.99 -13.36
CA HIS A 148 -14.73 17.25 -14.17
C HIS A 148 -13.30 17.82 -14.08
N GLY A 149 -12.92 18.38 -12.92
CA GLY A 149 -11.58 18.93 -12.69
C GLY A 149 -10.51 17.85 -12.56
N LEU A 150 -9.25 18.24 -12.78
CA LEU A 150 -8.10 17.38 -12.47
C LEU A 150 -7.62 17.68 -11.05
N ALA A 151 -7.14 16.67 -10.35
CA ALA A 151 -6.49 16.81 -9.05
C ALA A 151 -5.04 16.36 -9.15
N LEU A 152 -4.09 17.22 -8.78
CA LEU A 152 -2.71 16.82 -8.59
C LEU A 152 -2.61 16.01 -7.30
N VAL A 153 -2.04 14.82 -7.38
CA VAL A 153 -1.86 13.92 -6.23
C VAL A 153 -0.39 13.83 -5.81
N GLN A 154 -0.14 13.16 -4.68
CA GLN A 154 1.18 13.09 -4.03
C GLN A 154 2.34 12.58 -4.90
N ASN A 155 2.07 11.82 -5.96
CA ASN A 155 3.09 11.32 -6.88
C ASN A 155 3.41 12.31 -8.02
N GLY A 156 2.73 13.46 -8.08
CA GLY A 156 2.88 14.47 -9.13
C GLY A 156 2.02 14.24 -10.37
N GLU A 157 1.18 13.21 -10.40
CA GLU A 157 0.23 12.98 -11.48
C GLU A 157 -1.06 13.78 -11.28
N ALA A 158 -1.68 14.17 -12.40
CA ALA A 158 -2.99 14.78 -12.43
C ALA A 158 -4.04 13.71 -12.73
N LEU A 159 -4.94 13.45 -11.78
CA LEU A 159 -6.01 12.45 -11.92
C LEU A 159 -7.36 13.14 -12.09
N PRO A 160 -8.25 12.63 -12.97
CA PRO A 160 -9.60 13.16 -13.08
C PRO A 160 -10.39 12.92 -11.80
N LEU A 161 -11.07 13.96 -11.32
CA LEU A 161 -11.98 13.82 -10.20
C LEU A 161 -13.17 12.95 -10.59
N PRO A 162 -13.59 12.04 -9.71
CA PRO A 162 -14.77 11.24 -9.95
C PRO A 162 -16.04 12.10 -9.88
N ASP A 163 -16.90 12.00 -10.89
CA ASP A 163 -18.15 12.78 -11.00
C ASP A 163 -19.14 12.56 -9.85
N HIS A 164 -19.01 11.44 -9.12
CA HIS A 164 -19.88 11.08 -8.00
C HIS A 164 -19.53 11.83 -6.69
N LEU A 165 -18.47 12.64 -6.68
CA LEU A 165 -18.01 13.37 -5.50
C LEU A 165 -18.12 14.88 -5.71
N PRO A 166 -18.52 15.64 -4.67
CA PRO A 166 -18.28 17.07 -4.69
C PRO A 166 -16.76 17.33 -4.69
N PRO A 167 -16.30 18.42 -5.33
CA PRO A 167 -14.90 18.81 -5.31
C PRO A 167 -14.43 18.98 -3.85
N PRO A 168 -13.26 18.42 -3.49
CA PRO A 168 -12.71 18.57 -2.14
C PRO A 168 -12.27 20.01 -1.89
N ASP A 169 -12.30 20.43 -0.63
CA ASP A 169 -11.75 21.73 -0.20
C ASP A 169 -10.22 21.66 -0.20
N LEU A 170 -9.61 22.12 -1.29
CA LEU A 170 -8.17 22.09 -1.55
C LEU A 170 -7.76 23.38 -2.25
N PRO A 171 -6.47 23.78 -2.15
CA PRO A 171 -5.95 24.86 -2.95
C PRO A 171 -6.24 24.65 -4.44
N LEU A 172 -6.52 25.74 -5.15
CA LEU A 172 -6.88 25.75 -6.55
C LEU A 172 -5.72 26.30 -7.40
N LEU A 173 -5.32 25.60 -8.45
CA LEU A 173 -4.46 26.12 -9.51
C LEU A 173 -5.35 26.53 -10.68
N VAL A 174 -5.24 27.80 -11.08
CA VAL A 174 -5.94 28.36 -12.24
C VAL A 174 -4.92 28.58 -13.36
N ASP A 175 -5.22 28.03 -14.54
CA ASP A 175 -4.46 28.28 -15.77
C ASP A 175 -5.43 28.50 -16.94
N GLU A 176 -5.25 29.58 -17.71
CA GLU A 176 -6.09 29.90 -18.88
C GLU A 176 -5.79 29.04 -20.11
N ARG A 177 -4.63 28.37 -20.15
CA ARG A 177 -4.11 27.70 -21.34
C ARG A 177 -4.12 26.20 -21.21
N ASP A 178 -3.62 25.69 -20.09
CA ASP A 178 -3.48 24.26 -19.85
C ASP A 178 -3.55 23.95 -18.35
N VAL A 179 -4.57 23.20 -17.99
CA VAL A 179 -4.91 22.88 -16.61
C VAL A 179 -3.93 21.85 -16.04
N ALA A 180 -3.45 20.92 -16.86
CA ALA A 180 -2.55 19.86 -16.42
C ALA A 180 -1.11 20.38 -16.22
N PRO A 181 -0.30 19.73 -15.36
CA PRO A 181 1.14 19.92 -15.39
C PRO A 181 1.70 19.48 -16.75
N ARG A 182 2.58 20.29 -17.33
CA ARG A 182 3.18 20.05 -18.65
C ARG A 182 4.26 18.98 -18.61
N ASP A 183 4.95 18.87 -17.48
CA ASP A 183 6.04 17.93 -17.26
C ASP A 183 6.20 17.61 -15.76
N ALA A 184 7.00 16.58 -15.48
CA ALA A 184 7.29 16.15 -14.11
C ALA A 184 7.99 17.23 -13.26
N ALA A 185 8.78 18.12 -13.88
CA ALA A 185 9.47 19.18 -13.16
C ALA A 185 8.48 20.28 -12.71
N GLU A 186 7.40 20.50 -13.45
CA GLU A 186 6.31 21.37 -13.05
C GLU A 186 5.50 20.79 -11.91
N SER A 187 5.14 19.50 -11.98
CA SER A 187 4.50 18.81 -10.86
C SER A 187 5.36 18.91 -9.60
N ALA A 188 6.67 18.67 -9.71
CA ALA A 188 7.60 18.82 -8.59
C ALA A 188 7.58 20.24 -8.00
N ARG A 189 7.65 21.29 -8.85
CA ARG A 189 7.57 22.68 -8.38
C ARG A 189 6.26 23.01 -7.67
N LEU A 190 5.12 22.51 -8.16
CA LEU A 190 3.82 22.69 -7.49
C LEU A 190 3.81 22.01 -6.13
N LEU A 191 4.31 20.76 -6.06
CA LEU A 191 4.41 20.03 -4.79
C LEU A 191 5.35 20.72 -3.80
N ASP A 192 6.48 21.26 -4.27
CA ASP A 192 7.43 22.02 -3.45
C ASP A 192 6.80 23.31 -2.91
N LEU A 193 6.01 24.02 -3.73
CA LEU A 193 5.27 25.20 -3.28
C LEU A 193 4.24 24.84 -2.20
N LEU A 194 3.43 23.80 -2.41
CA LEU A 194 2.44 23.34 -1.42
C LEU A 194 3.11 22.90 -0.11
N ALA A 195 4.25 22.21 -0.21
CA ALA A 195 5.06 21.84 0.94
C ALA A 195 5.55 23.08 1.69
N ALA A 196 6.08 24.08 0.97
CA ALA A 196 6.56 25.34 1.53
C ALA A 196 5.44 26.16 2.19
N MET A 197 4.24 26.22 1.60
CA MET A 197 3.07 26.88 2.19
C MET A 197 2.69 26.26 3.54
N ARG A 198 2.70 24.92 3.59
CA ARG A 198 2.43 24.18 4.83
C ARG A 198 3.53 24.36 5.88
N GLU A 199 4.80 24.33 5.48
CA GLU A 199 5.95 24.45 6.38
C GLU A 199 6.04 25.85 6.99
N THR A 200 5.86 26.89 6.18
CA THR A 200 5.85 28.30 6.63
C THR A 200 4.57 28.68 7.38
N GLY A 201 3.52 27.85 7.29
CA GLY A 201 2.23 28.16 7.88
C GLY A 201 1.50 29.30 7.16
N LEU A 202 1.77 29.52 5.88
CA LEU A 202 1.19 30.60 5.09
C LEU A 202 -0.33 30.64 5.23
N GLU A 203 -1.02 29.50 5.07
CA GLU A 203 -2.49 29.41 5.15
C GLU A 203 -3.06 29.74 6.54
N MET A 204 -2.25 29.59 7.61
CA MET A 204 -2.67 29.99 8.95
C MET A 204 -2.57 31.51 9.16
N ALA A 205 -1.59 32.15 8.52
CA ALA A 205 -1.38 33.60 8.61
C ALA A 205 -2.27 34.36 7.60
N CYS A 206 -2.40 33.81 6.40
CA CYS A 206 -3.11 34.40 5.27
C CYS A 206 -3.89 33.33 4.52
N GLU A 207 -5.21 33.52 4.43
CA GLU A 207 -6.06 32.67 3.59
C GLU A 207 -5.65 32.81 2.12
N VAL A 208 -5.46 31.68 1.44
CA VAL A 208 -5.07 31.60 0.04
C VAL A 208 -6.31 31.32 -0.78
N ASP A 209 -6.54 32.11 -1.83
CA ASP A 209 -7.69 31.95 -2.72
C ASP A 209 -7.37 30.92 -3.81
N PHE A 210 -6.31 31.19 -4.59
CA PHE A 210 -5.83 30.29 -5.64
C PHE A 210 -4.38 30.58 -6.02
N ILE A 211 -3.78 29.65 -6.74
CA ILE A 211 -2.44 29.72 -7.32
C ILE A 211 -2.62 29.95 -8.81
N LEU A 212 -1.87 30.90 -9.37
CA LEU A 212 -1.82 31.16 -10.80
C LEU A 212 -0.51 30.66 -11.38
N ARG A 213 -0.61 30.09 -12.59
CA ARG A 213 0.55 29.79 -13.41
C ARG A 213 0.84 30.95 -14.36
N GLU A 214 1.98 31.60 -14.17
CA GLU A 214 2.41 32.70 -15.03
C GLU A 214 3.77 32.44 -15.69
N ARG A 215 4.12 33.26 -16.69
CA ARG A 215 5.46 33.22 -17.31
C ARG A 215 6.58 33.44 -16.30
N ARG A 216 6.34 34.29 -15.30
CA ARG A 216 7.31 34.65 -14.25
C ARG A 216 7.48 33.55 -13.18
N GLY A 217 6.62 32.53 -13.20
CA GLY A 217 6.59 31.45 -12.21
C GLY A 217 5.20 31.27 -11.61
N LEU A 218 5.15 30.68 -10.43
CA LEU A 218 3.94 30.50 -9.64
C LEU A 218 3.65 31.79 -8.86
N VAL A 219 2.36 32.16 -8.84
CA VAL A 219 1.86 33.31 -8.10
C VAL A 219 0.78 32.83 -7.14
N VAL A 220 0.91 33.16 -5.86
CA VAL A 220 -0.11 32.84 -4.84
C VAL A 220 -1.02 34.06 -4.68
N VAL A 221 -2.32 33.89 -4.90
CA VAL A 221 -3.32 34.92 -4.71
C VAL A 221 -3.93 34.77 -3.32
N LEU A 222 -3.91 35.85 -2.54
CA LEU A 222 -4.43 35.87 -1.18
C LEU A 222 -5.90 36.27 -1.18
N ALA A 223 -6.69 35.65 -0.31
CA ALA A 223 -8.11 35.94 -0.18
C ALA A 223 -8.35 37.33 0.43
N GLY A 224 -9.55 37.88 0.14
CA GLY A 224 -9.99 39.17 0.68
C GLY A 224 -9.25 40.38 0.11
N ASP A 225 -8.82 40.28 -1.16
CA ASP A 225 -8.07 41.35 -1.85
C ASP A 225 -6.78 41.77 -1.13
N ARG A 226 -6.16 40.84 -0.38
CA ARG A 226 -4.90 41.10 0.32
C ARG A 226 -3.69 41.25 -0.61
N GLY A 227 -3.84 40.85 -1.87
CA GLY A 227 -2.82 41.01 -2.91
C GLY A 227 -2.37 39.67 -3.50
N ARG A 228 -1.27 39.74 -4.26
CA ARG A 228 -0.72 38.58 -5.00
C ARG A 228 0.77 38.47 -4.73
N LEU A 229 1.25 37.26 -4.46
CA LEU A 229 2.65 36.95 -4.17
C LEU A 229 3.29 36.27 -5.38
N VAL A 230 4.16 36.97 -6.10
CA VAL A 230 4.95 36.37 -7.18
C VAL A 230 6.12 35.62 -6.56
N VAL A 231 5.92 34.31 -6.34
CA VAL A 231 6.89 33.48 -5.62
C VAL A 231 8.01 32.98 -6.55
N GLY A 232 7.73 32.84 -7.85
CA GLY A 232 8.72 32.40 -8.84
C GLY A 232 8.72 30.90 -9.07
N ARG A 233 9.90 30.28 -9.19
CA ARG A 233 10.03 28.87 -9.64
C ARG A 233 10.77 27.95 -8.66
N GLU A 234 11.34 28.51 -7.59
CA GLU A 234 12.23 27.85 -6.64
C GLU A 234 12.29 28.62 -5.32
N ASP A 235 12.98 28.07 -4.31
CA ASP A 235 13.19 28.67 -2.98
C ASP A 235 11.90 29.15 -2.29
N PHE A 236 10.80 28.42 -2.51
CA PHE A 236 9.47 28.83 -2.09
C PHE A 236 9.40 29.11 -0.59
N ALA A 237 9.94 28.23 0.27
CA ALA A 237 9.87 28.38 1.72
C ALA A 237 10.55 29.67 2.20
N THR A 238 11.79 29.93 1.74
CA THR A 238 12.54 31.15 2.08
C THR A 238 11.82 32.41 1.61
N ARG A 239 11.21 32.37 0.41
CA ARG A 239 10.47 33.51 -0.16
C ARG A 239 9.18 33.78 0.59
N LEU A 240 8.41 32.73 0.92
CA LEU A 240 7.17 32.84 1.69
C LEU A 240 7.44 33.31 3.13
N GLN A 241 8.49 32.78 3.78
CA GLN A 241 8.88 33.24 5.12
C GLN A 241 9.19 34.73 5.13
N ARG A 242 9.93 35.22 4.12
CA ARG A 242 10.23 36.65 4.01
C ARG A 242 8.98 37.51 3.88
N TYR A 243 7.96 37.04 3.15
CA TYR A 243 6.68 37.74 3.08
C TYR A 243 6.02 37.77 4.47
N LEU A 244 5.96 36.65 5.16
CA LEU A 244 5.36 36.56 6.50
C LEU A 244 6.04 37.51 7.50
N ASP A 245 7.36 37.68 7.42
CA ASP A 245 8.11 38.61 8.28
C ASP A 245 7.71 40.09 8.09
N VAL A 246 7.11 40.44 6.94
CA VAL A 246 6.72 41.82 6.62
C VAL A 246 5.22 41.97 6.34
N ALA A 247 4.42 40.90 6.46
CA ALA A 247 3.04 40.85 6.00
C ALA A 247 2.15 41.94 6.61
N GLU A 248 2.35 42.28 7.88
CA GLU A 248 1.61 43.34 8.58
C GLU A 248 1.86 44.75 8.01
N ARG A 249 2.97 44.95 7.30
CA ARG A 249 3.38 46.25 6.74
C ARG A 249 3.03 46.38 5.26
N VAL A 250 2.53 45.32 4.63
CA VAL A 250 2.20 45.30 3.20
C VAL A 250 0.79 45.84 3.01
N PRO A 251 0.59 46.86 2.15
CA PRO A 251 -0.76 47.34 1.85
C PRO A 251 -1.59 46.26 1.14
N SER A 252 -2.88 46.21 1.43
CA SER A 252 -3.81 45.31 0.74
C SER A 252 -3.88 45.63 -0.77
N GLY A 253 -4.17 44.64 -1.59
CA GLY A 253 -4.25 44.76 -3.05
C GLY A 253 -2.91 44.86 -3.78
N ALA A 254 -1.79 44.79 -3.05
CA ALA A 254 -0.46 44.92 -3.65
C ALA A 254 -0.01 43.66 -4.41
N GLU A 255 0.75 43.85 -5.48
CA GLU A 255 1.53 42.78 -6.10
C GLU A 255 2.92 42.76 -5.45
N ILE A 256 3.26 41.64 -4.82
CA ILE A 256 4.50 41.47 -4.06
C ILE A 256 5.40 40.49 -4.80
N ASP A 257 6.51 40.98 -5.36
CA ASP A 257 7.49 40.15 -6.04
C ASP A 257 8.59 39.68 -5.06
N LEU A 258 8.57 38.37 -4.80
CA LEU A 258 9.46 37.70 -3.85
C LEU A 258 10.65 37.03 -4.54
N ARG A 259 10.77 37.14 -5.87
CA ARG A 259 11.78 36.41 -6.65
C ARG A 259 13.21 36.87 -6.38
N PHE A 260 13.38 38.14 -6.02
CA PHE A 260 14.69 38.74 -5.76
C PHE A 260 15.27 38.28 -4.43
N GLU A 261 16.58 38.23 -4.31
CA GLU A 261 17.22 37.87 -3.05
C GLU A 261 17.17 39.06 -2.06
N ARG A 262 16.84 38.77 -0.80
CA ARG A 262 16.88 39.71 0.36
C ARG A 262 15.98 40.95 0.27
N GLN A 263 15.15 41.09 -0.76
CA GLN A 263 14.28 42.24 -0.97
C GLN A 263 12.86 41.79 -1.30
N VAL A 264 11.89 42.66 -1.04
CA VAL A 264 10.47 42.49 -1.37
C VAL A 264 10.07 43.69 -2.20
N TYR A 265 9.74 43.49 -3.47
CA TYR A 265 9.28 44.57 -4.35
C TYR A 265 7.76 44.64 -4.28
N ILE A 266 7.24 45.82 -4.00
CA ILE A 266 5.80 46.07 -3.93
C ILE A 266 5.44 46.93 -5.14
N GLU A 267 4.66 46.36 -6.05
CA GLU A 267 4.06 47.11 -7.15
C GLU A 267 2.61 47.41 -6.77
N GLU A 268 2.22 48.68 -6.79
CA GLU A 268 0.82 49.08 -6.62
C GLU A 268 0.03 48.57 -7.83
N SER A 269 -0.71 47.47 -7.65
CA SER A 269 -1.44 46.86 -8.75
C SER A 269 -2.65 47.72 -9.11
N ARG A 270 -2.65 48.32 -10.31
CA ARG A 270 -3.84 48.97 -10.91
C ARG A 270 -4.77 47.99 -11.63
N ARG A 271 -4.45 46.69 -11.61
CA ARG A 271 -5.23 45.66 -12.29
C ARG A 271 -6.08 44.91 -11.28
N ALA A 272 -7.37 45.20 -11.28
CA ALA A 272 -8.36 44.38 -10.60
C ALA A 272 -8.15 42.90 -10.99
N CYS A 273 -8.10 42.03 -9.99
CA CYS A 273 -7.99 40.60 -10.18
C CYS A 273 -9.16 40.14 -11.07
N ARG A 274 -8.88 39.72 -12.30
CA ARG A 274 -9.91 39.23 -13.25
C ARG A 274 -10.43 37.85 -12.87
N TYR A 275 -9.77 37.16 -11.95
CA TYR A 275 -10.14 35.86 -11.42
C TYR A 275 -10.80 36.06 -10.07
N ALA A 276 -12.10 36.36 -10.09
CA ALA A 276 -12.94 36.19 -8.91
C ALA A 276 -13.66 34.84 -9.11
N PRO A 277 -13.16 33.74 -8.51
CA PRO A 277 -13.95 32.52 -8.50
C PRO A 277 -15.26 32.81 -7.76
N ALA A 278 -16.39 32.48 -8.39
CA ALA A 278 -17.69 32.62 -7.76
C ALA A 278 -17.71 31.68 -6.54
N ARG A 279 -17.59 32.24 -5.33
CA ARG A 279 -17.76 31.49 -4.09
C ARG A 279 -19.16 30.88 -4.08
N ASN A 280 -19.25 29.55 -4.02
CA ASN A 280 -20.48 28.89 -3.62
C ASN A 280 -20.67 29.17 -2.12
N GLY A 281 -21.78 29.83 -1.79
CA GLY A 281 -22.30 29.89 -0.42
C GLY A 281 -22.95 28.57 0.00
#